data_AF-A0AAU2RMU4-F1
#
_entry.id   AF-A0AAU2RMU4-F1
#
_cell.length_a   1.000
_cell.length_b   1.000
_cell.length_c   1.000
_cell.angle_alpha   90.00
_cell.angle_beta   90.00
_cell.angle_gamma   90.00
#
_symmetry.space_group_name_H-M   'P 1'
#
loop_
_entity.id
_entity.type
_entity.pdbx_description
1 polymer ?
#
loop_
_entity_poly.entity_id
_entity_poly.type
_entity_poly.pdbx_seq_one_letter_code
_entity_poly.pdbx_strand_id
1 'polypeptide(L)'
;MARCGCGGGVCNCSVVAGDNVTIDGSGSTANPYVVSALVECDDVRPCISAGDGIDYDQATGVITADLSGQAGNNLAIGPDGGLFVPTGAATVTASCGLTGDGSGGAPLTVATGAWPYGCDPDTSGGVIVCGTDGVLRGEPRGQVNYFQISESRQYADLTVPSADTVVDTFSLDITNPDPCRAAVVLVEREVDVDFDLPAGAGAGYGHDGDDMYYMRNTGSSAMTNVHTQTTKLYRFAASLAPGASTTVNLPINLSRGSGGATYNRIQVFLRAILISL
;
A
#
# COMPACT_ATOMS: atom_id res chain seq x y z
N MET A 1 19.91 76.30 28.46
CA MET A 1 20.29 77.53 27.71
C MET A 1 21.41 78.25 28.47
N ALA A 2 22.45 78.76 27.80
CA ALA A 2 23.50 79.52 28.47
C ALA A 2 23.04 80.96 28.73
N ARG A 3 23.07 81.43 29.98
CA ARG A 3 22.85 82.83 30.34
C ARG A 3 24.17 83.44 30.79
N CYS A 4 24.62 84.44 30.06
CA CYS A 4 25.86 85.16 30.35
C CYS A 4 25.54 86.54 30.94
N GLY A 5 26.02 86.80 32.15
CA GLY A 5 25.99 88.11 32.78
C GLY A 5 27.40 88.67 32.86
N CYS A 6 27.58 89.93 32.47
CA CYS A 6 28.86 90.61 32.54
C CYS A 6 28.76 91.81 33.49
N GLY A 7 29.61 91.87 34.50
CA GLY A 7 29.68 92.96 35.47
C GLY A 7 31.05 92.99 36.17
N GLY A 8 31.59 94.19 36.41
CA GLY A 8 32.88 94.34 37.09
C GLY A 8 34.13 93.86 36.32
N GLY A 9 34.02 93.70 34.98
CA GLY A 9 35.15 93.29 34.13
C GLY A 9 35.28 91.78 33.87
N VAL A 10 34.33 90.96 34.34
CA VAL A 10 34.30 89.51 34.07
C VAL A 10 32.92 89.10 33.55
N CYS A 11 32.89 88.30 32.48
CA CYS A 11 31.68 87.67 31.95
C CYS A 11 31.63 86.22 32.42
N ASN A 12 30.58 85.83 33.12
CA ASN A 12 30.37 84.42 33.47
C ASN A 12 29.13 83.90 32.75
N CYS A 13 29.28 82.73 32.11
CA CYS A 13 28.20 82.05 31.40
C CYS A 13 27.79 80.81 32.20
N SER A 14 26.59 80.87 32.77
CA SER A 14 26.01 79.73 33.48
C SER A 14 25.18 78.88 32.51
N VAL A 15 25.32 77.55 32.58
CA VAL A 15 24.41 76.65 31.88
C VAL A 15 23.19 76.44 32.76
N VAL A 16 22.02 76.81 32.24
CA VAL A 16 20.74 76.56 32.91
C VAL A 16 20.21 75.21 32.44
N ALA A 17 19.95 74.33 33.41
CA ALA A 17 19.34 73.04 33.18
C ALA A 17 17.90 73.20 32.67
N GLY A 18 17.50 72.34 31.74
CA GLY A 18 16.08 72.22 31.37
C GLY A 18 15.33 71.34 32.37
N ASP A 19 14.05 71.13 32.13
CA ASP A 19 13.25 70.18 32.93
C ASP A 19 13.91 68.79 32.90
N ASN A 20 13.85 68.09 34.03
CA ASN A 20 14.44 66.76 34.25
C ASN A 20 15.97 66.66 34.02
N VAL A 21 16.66 67.80 33.93
CA VAL A 21 18.12 67.87 33.84
C VAL A 21 18.65 68.51 35.12
N THR A 22 19.67 67.90 35.72
CA THR A 22 20.45 68.51 36.79
C THR A 22 21.84 68.84 36.25
N ILE A 23 22.32 70.03 36.57
CA ILE A 23 23.68 70.45 36.24
C ILE A 23 24.40 70.69 37.56
N ASP A 24 25.43 69.90 37.81
CA ASP A 24 26.37 70.11 38.92
C ASP A 24 27.69 70.68 38.38
N GLY A 25 28.47 71.30 39.25
CA GLY A 25 29.73 71.96 38.90
C GLY A 25 29.59 73.39 38.38
N SER A 26 30.71 74.13 38.33
CA SER A 26 30.73 75.55 37.98
C SER A 26 31.17 75.83 36.54
N GLY A 27 31.57 74.80 35.79
CA GLY A 27 32.13 74.93 34.45
C GLY A 27 33.58 75.40 34.41
N SER A 28 34.25 75.47 35.57
CA SER A 28 35.69 75.79 35.63
C SER A 28 36.55 74.56 35.34
N THR A 29 37.83 74.76 35.03
CA THR A 29 38.78 73.65 34.84
C THR A 29 38.93 72.77 36.08
N ALA A 30 38.78 73.34 37.27
CA ALA A 30 38.83 72.62 38.54
C ALA A 30 37.47 72.02 38.97
N ASN A 31 36.37 72.46 38.37
CA ASN A 31 35.02 71.98 38.67
C ASN A 31 34.12 72.01 37.41
N PRO A 32 34.31 71.06 36.47
CA PRO A 32 33.56 70.99 35.22
C PRO A 32 32.06 70.78 35.43
N TYR A 33 31.24 71.13 34.44
CA TYR A 33 29.82 70.80 34.49
C TYR A 33 29.60 69.29 34.36
N VAL A 34 28.81 68.71 35.25
CA VAL A 34 28.24 67.37 35.14
C VAL A 34 26.77 67.52 34.85
N VAL A 35 26.36 67.16 33.63
CA VAL A 35 24.96 67.19 33.21
C VAL A 35 24.40 65.78 33.39
N SER A 36 23.35 65.64 34.19
CA SER A 36 22.60 64.40 34.35
C SER A 36 21.16 64.64 33.96
N ALA A 37 20.55 63.68 33.26
CA ALA A 37 19.13 63.69 32.95
C ALA A 37 18.46 62.55 33.70
N LEU A 38 17.35 62.85 34.37
CA LEU A 38 16.44 61.84 34.89
C LEU A 38 15.45 61.53 33.77
N VAL A 39 15.35 60.26 33.39
CA VAL A 39 14.32 59.79 32.46
C VAL A 39 13.41 58.90 33.28
N GLU A 40 12.18 59.36 33.49
CA GLU A 40 11.17 58.58 34.19
C GLU A 40 10.47 57.62 33.20
N CYS A 41 9.84 56.56 33.71
CA CYS A 41 9.13 55.62 32.83
C CYS A 41 8.05 56.32 32.00
N ASP A 42 7.43 57.36 32.55
CA ASP A 42 6.39 58.15 31.89
C ASP A 42 6.92 58.97 30.70
N ASP A 43 8.23 59.29 30.68
CA ASP A 43 8.87 59.96 29.55
C ASP A 43 9.06 59.01 28.35
N VAL A 44 9.19 57.70 28.60
CA VAL A 44 9.50 56.68 27.58
C VAL A 44 8.24 55.97 27.07
N ARG A 45 7.24 55.76 27.93
CA ARG A 45 6.00 55.02 27.58
C ARG A 45 5.29 55.53 26.32
N PRO A 46 5.15 56.85 26.09
CA PRO A 46 4.54 57.36 24.85
C PRO A 46 5.32 57.07 23.57
N CYS A 47 6.58 56.65 23.68
CA CYS A 47 7.42 56.31 22.54
C CYS A 47 7.32 54.82 22.15
N ILE A 48 6.68 53.99 22.98
CA ILE A 48 6.51 52.54 22.73
C ILE A 48 5.16 52.33 22.03
N SER A 49 5.15 51.48 21.01
CA SER A 49 3.93 51.01 20.35
C SER A 49 3.96 49.49 20.21
N ALA A 50 2.81 48.85 20.31
CA ALA A 50 2.66 47.42 20.05
C ALA A 50 2.19 47.19 18.61
N GLY A 51 2.79 46.21 17.94
CA GLY A 51 2.30 45.66 16.68
C GLY A 51 1.37 44.47 16.91
N ASP A 52 0.94 43.82 15.83
CA ASP A 52 0.05 42.66 15.89
C ASP A 52 0.60 41.54 16.80
N GLY A 53 -0.27 40.93 17.61
CA GLY A 53 0.09 39.85 18.53
C GLY A 53 0.70 40.30 19.86
N ILE A 54 0.77 41.60 20.11
CA ILE A 54 1.25 42.21 21.36
C ILE A 54 0.21 43.22 21.84
N ASP A 55 -0.10 43.21 23.14
CA ASP A 55 -0.87 44.27 23.79
C ASP A 55 0.06 45.09 24.72
N TYR A 56 -0.08 46.41 24.68
CA TYR A 56 0.73 47.33 25.46
C TYR A 56 -0.13 48.34 26.20
N ASP A 57 -0.13 48.27 27.53
CA ASP A 57 -0.78 49.25 28.38
C ASP A 57 0.18 50.41 28.66
N GLN A 58 -0.08 51.55 28.00
CA GLN A 58 0.73 52.76 28.13
C GLN A 58 0.69 53.37 29.54
N ALA A 59 -0.37 53.15 30.32
CA ALA A 59 -0.50 53.71 31.66
C ALA A 59 0.35 52.96 32.68
N THR A 60 0.48 51.63 32.52
CA THR A 60 1.24 50.77 33.44
C THR A 60 2.60 50.35 32.89
N GLY A 61 2.83 50.50 31.58
CA GLY A 61 4.01 50.04 30.87
C GLY A 61 4.08 48.52 30.68
N VAL A 62 2.98 47.80 30.93
CA VAL A 62 2.93 46.34 30.82
C VAL A 62 2.80 45.94 29.35
N ILE A 63 3.64 44.98 28.92
CA ILE A 63 3.59 44.36 27.59
C ILE A 63 3.11 42.91 27.77
N THR A 64 2.08 42.51 27.03
CA THR A 64 1.55 41.15 27.04
C THR A 64 1.41 40.59 25.63
N ALA A 65 1.30 39.27 25.51
CA ALA A 65 0.96 38.65 24.23
C ALA A 65 -0.54 38.77 23.97
N ASP A 66 -0.91 39.24 22.79
CA ASP A 66 -2.31 39.26 22.33
C ASP A 66 -2.62 37.93 21.64
N LEU A 67 -3.30 37.04 22.36
CA LEU A 67 -3.66 35.72 21.87
C LEU A 67 -4.94 35.78 21.03
N SER A 68 -4.85 35.35 19.77
CA SER A 68 -6.01 35.28 18.87
C SER A 68 -7.14 34.44 19.45
N GLY A 69 -8.35 35.00 19.51
CA GLY A 69 -9.58 34.29 19.86
C GLY A 69 -10.20 33.48 18.71
N GLN A 70 -9.53 33.38 17.56
CA GLN A 70 -10.05 32.65 16.40
C GLN A 70 -10.10 31.14 16.65
N ALA A 71 -11.11 30.48 16.08
CA ALA A 71 -11.23 29.03 16.13
C ALA A 71 -10.00 28.36 15.48
N GLY A 72 -9.42 27.38 16.19
CA GLY A 72 -8.19 26.69 15.77
C GLY A 72 -6.88 27.31 16.27
N ASN A 73 -6.92 28.47 16.95
CA ASN A 73 -5.76 28.94 17.71
C ASN A 73 -5.57 28.05 18.94
N ASN A 74 -4.36 27.53 19.08
CA ASN A 74 -3.99 26.59 20.13
C ASN A 74 -3.00 27.21 21.12
N LEU A 75 -2.54 28.43 20.88
CA LEU A 75 -1.65 29.13 21.78
C LEU A 75 -2.42 29.62 23.00
N ALA A 76 -1.92 29.31 24.18
CA ALA A 76 -2.43 29.71 25.49
C ALA A 76 -1.30 30.27 26.37
N ILE A 77 -1.65 30.90 27.49
CA ILE A 77 -0.69 31.23 28.55
C ILE A 77 -0.62 30.06 29.53
N GLY A 78 0.56 29.51 29.74
CA GLY A 78 0.82 28.41 30.65
C GLY A 78 0.70 28.82 32.13
N PRO A 79 0.62 27.84 33.06
CA PRO A 79 0.60 28.11 34.50
C PRO A 79 1.84 28.83 35.03
N ASP A 80 2.95 28.76 34.28
CA ASP A 80 4.21 29.44 34.53
C ASP A 80 4.25 30.87 33.95
N GLY A 81 3.18 31.32 33.30
CA GLY A 81 3.08 32.62 32.64
C GLY A 81 3.71 32.67 31.24
N GLY A 82 4.22 31.54 30.72
CA GLY A 82 4.82 31.46 29.39
C GLY A 82 3.80 31.25 28.27
N LEU A 83 4.21 31.53 27.03
CA LEU A 83 3.47 31.11 25.84
C LEU A 83 3.55 29.57 25.70
N PHE A 84 2.40 28.92 25.62
CA PHE A 84 2.28 27.46 25.59
C PHE A 84 1.31 27.00 24.50
N VAL A 85 1.71 26.02 23.70
CA VAL A 85 0.80 25.32 22.79
C VAL A 85 0.58 23.92 23.36
N PRO A 86 -0.63 23.57 23.82
CA PRO A 86 -0.93 22.24 24.28
C PRO A 86 -0.69 21.23 23.16
N THR A 87 0.01 20.15 23.47
CA THR A 87 0.23 19.05 22.54
C THR A 87 -1.12 18.48 22.13
N GLY A 88 -1.43 18.39 20.83
CA GLY A 88 -2.68 17.80 20.30
C GLY A 88 -3.83 18.71 19.97
N ALA A 89 -3.58 20.00 19.94
CA ALA A 89 -4.65 20.96 19.73
C ALA A 89 -5.16 21.00 18.26
N ALA A 90 -4.59 20.19 17.36
CA ALA A 90 -5.29 19.70 16.17
C ALA A 90 -5.96 18.36 16.53
N THR A 91 -7.23 18.42 16.95
CA THR A 91 -8.00 17.21 17.26
C THR A 91 -8.28 16.44 15.97
N VAL A 92 -7.56 15.35 15.76
CA VAL A 92 -7.93 14.40 14.73
C VAL A 92 -9.10 13.58 15.26
N THR A 93 -10.22 13.58 14.54
CA THR A 93 -11.32 12.66 14.84
C THR A 93 -10.88 11.28 14.37
N ALA A 94 -10.22 10.53 15.26
CA ALA A 94 -9.83 9.17 15.00
C ALA A 94 -11.06 8.28 14.87
N SER A 95 -11.10 7.50 13.79
CA SER A 95 -12.09 6.46 13.55
C SER A 95 -11.40 5.34 12.79
N CYS A 96 -12.08 4.21 12.63
CA CYS A 96 -11.61 3.15 11.73
C CYS A 96 -10.19 2.67 12.04
N GLY A 97 -9.99 2.11 13.24
CA GLY A 97 -8.73 1.53 13.67
C GLY A 97 -7.70 2.58 14.08
N LEU A 98 -8.00 3.87 13.92
CA LEU A 98 -7.23 4.93 14.54
C LEU A 98 -7.74 5.17 15.96
N THR A 99 -6.83 5.26 16.91
CA THR A 99 -7.09 5.71 18.29
C THR A 99 -6.15 6.85 18.65
N GLY A 100 -6.51 7.63 19.69
CA GLY A 100 -5.82 8.87 20.05
C GLY A 100 -6.41 10.08 19.33
N ASP A 101 -5.99 11.27 19.74
CA ASP A 101 -6.44 12.55 19.20
C ASP A 101 -5.31 13.33 18.51
N GLY A 102 -4.09 12.77 18.51
CA GLY A 102 -2.89 13.42 17.97
C GLY A 102 -2.17 14.28 19.00
N SER A 103 -2.63 14.29 20.26
CA SER A 103 -1.92 14.92 21.37
C SER A 103 -0.68 14.18 21.81
N GLY A 104 0.16 14.89 22.55
CA GLY A 104 1.28 14.27 23.25
C GLY A 104 0.82 13.30 24.34
N GLY A 105 -0.39 13.52 24.90
CA GLY A 105 -1.00 12.63 25.89
C GLY A 105 -1.73 11.43 25.29
N ALA A 106 -2.21 11.56 24.05
CA ALA A 106 -2.88 10.51 23.28
C ALA A 106 -2.46 10.57 21.79
N PRO A 107 -1.21 10.19 21.48
CA PRO A 107 -0.74 10.16 20.10
C PRO A 107 -1.65 9.29 19.22
N LEU A 108 -1.75 9.62 17.93
CA LEU A 108 -2.46 8.76 16.98
C LEU A 108 -1.77 7.41 16.89
N THR A 109 -2.54 6.35 17.08
CA THR A 109 -2.11 4.96 16.93
C THR A 109 -3.07 4.22 16.02
N VAL A 110 -2.55 3.26 15.27
CA VAL A 110 -3.35 2.37 14.42
C VAL A 110 -3.46 1.02 15.12
N ALA A 111 -4.66 0.48 15.24
CA ALA A 111 -4.93 -0.89 15.63
C ALA A 111 -4.46 -1.82 14.50
N THR A 112 -3.20 -2.26 14.59
CA THR A 112 -2.60 -3.23 13.67
C THR A 112 -2.74 -4.65 14.22
N GLY A 113 -2.85 -5.62 13.32
CA GLY A 113 -2.75 -7.05 13.62
C GLY A 113 -1.47 -7.64 13.03
N ALA A 114 -1.13 -8.86 13.44
CA ALA A 114 -0.06 -9.61 12.77
C ALA A 114 -0.51 -9.99 11.35
N TRP A 115 0.38 -9.81 10.38
CA TRP A 115 0.17 -10.28 9.00
C TRP A 115 0.25 -11.81 8.96
N PRO A 116 -0.85 -12.53 8.64
CA PRO A 116 -0.88 -13.99 8.77
C PRO A 116 -0.33 -14.71 7.53
N TYR A 117 0.07 -13.98 6.49
CA TYR A 117 0.54 -14.54 5.23
C TYR A 117 2.08 -14.59 5.20
N GLY A 118 2.63 -15.53 4.43
CA GLY A 118 4.09 -15.67 4.29
C GLY A 118 4.77 -14.61 3.41
N CYS A 119 4.00 -13.81 2.69
CA CYS A 119 4.49 -12.76 1.79
C CYS A 119 4.65 -11.40 2.51
N ASP A 120 5.32 -10.44 1.87
CA ASP A 120 5.52 -9.10 2.42
C ASP A 120 4.23 -8.24 2.29
N PRO A 121 3.67 -7.69 3.38
CA PRO A 121 2.50 -6.81 3.33
C PRO A 121 2.71 -5.54 2.49
N ASP A 122 3.93 -5.00 2.39
CA ASP A 122 4.19 -3.74 1.64
C ASP A 122 4.03 -3.93 0.13
N THR A 123 4.28 -5.15 -0.36
CA THR A 123 4.18 -5.50 -1.78
C THR A 123 2.86 -6.17 -2.13
N SER A 124 2.30 -6.94 -1.19
CA SER A 124 1.16 -7.82 -1.44
C SER A 124 -0.14 -7.35 -0.78
N GLY A 125 -0.07 -6.35 0.11
CA GLY A 125 -1.22 -5.77 0.79
C GLY A 125 -2.28 -5.23 -0.17
N GLY A 126 -3.54 -5.61 0.06
CA GLY A 126 -4.69 -5.06 -0.66
C GLY A 126 -5.14 -3.70 -0.12
N VAL A 127 -6.33 -3.29 -0.57
CA VAL A 127 -6.96 -2.06 -0.07
C VAL A 127 -7.29 -2.24 1.41
N ILE A 128 -6.92 -1.25 2.21
CA ILE A 128 -7.27 -1.19 3.63
C ILE A 128 -8.71 -0.71 3.75
N VAL A 129 -9.58 -1.52 4.34
CA VAL A 129 -10.98 -1.21 4.63
C VAL A 129 -11.19 -1.12 6.14
N CYS A 130 -12.03 -0.18 6.55
CA CYS A 130 -12.52 -0.09 7.91
C CYS A 130 -13.67 -1.08 8.14
N GLY A 131 -13.46 -2.05 9.03
CA GLY A 131 -14.52 -2.94 9.49
C GLY A 131 -15.57 -2.21 10.33
N THR A 132 -16.76 -2.80 10.46
CA THR A 132 -17.82 -2.29 11.34
C THR A 132 -17.46 -2.37 12.83
N ASP A 133 -16.45 -3.17 13.16
CA ASP A 133 -15.78 -3.25 14.47
C ASP A 133 -14.72 -2.16 14.67
N GLY A 134 -14.52 -1.28 13.67
CA GLY A 134 -13.51 -0.25 13.70
C GLY A 134 -12.09 -0.78 13.57
N VAL A 135 -11.86 -1.94 12.95
CA VAL A 135 -10.52 -2.47 12.66
C VAL A 135 -10.14 -2.21 11.20
N LEU A 136 -8.91 -1.74 10.94
CA LEU A 136 -8.37 -1.67 9.58
C LEU A 136 -7.98 -3.07 9.10
N ARG A 137 -8.54 -3.49 7.97
CA ARG A 137 -8.32 -4.81 7.39
C ARG A 137 -7.81 -4.65 5.97
N GLY A 138 -6.70 -5.32 5.67
CA GLY A 138 -6.22 -5.50 4.31
C GLY A 138 -5.88 -6.98 4.12
N GLU A 139 -6.33 -7.56 3.03
CA GLU A 139 -5.95 -8.91 2.62
C GLU A 139 -5.23 -8.83 1.28
N PRO A 140 -4.28 -9.74 0.98
CA PRO A 140 -3.69 -9.77 -0.34
C PRO A 140 -4.78 -9.96 -1.40
N ARG A 141 -4.58 -9.53 -2.64
CA ARG A 141 -5.63 -9.72 -3.66
C ARG A 141 -5.73 -11.20 -4.05
N GLY A 142 -6.96 -11.71 -4.21
CA GLY A 142 -7.15 -13.02 -4.81
C GLY A 142 -6.60 -13.04 -6.23
N GLN A 143 -6.05 -14.17 -6.66
CA GLN A 143 -5.42 -14.33 -7.96
C GLN A 143 -6.02 -15.52 -8.70
N VAL A 144 -6.16 -15.36 -10.02
CA VAL A 144 -6.48 -16.46 -10.94
C VAL A 144 -5.36 -16.54 -11.96
N ASN A 145 -4.74 -17.71 -12.08
CA ASN A 145 -3.65 -17.96 -13.01
C ASN A 145 -4.03 -19.11 -13.95
N TYR A 146 -3.57 -19.03 -15.20
CA TYR A 146 -3.92 -19.96 -16.26
C TYR A 146 -2.65 -20.49 -16.93
N PHE A 147 -2.56 -21.82 -17.02
CA PHE A 147 -1.47 -22.53 -17.67
C PHE A 147 -2.07 -23.44 -18.74
N GLN A 148 -1.39 -23.58 -19.88
CA GLN A 148 -1.83 -24.49 -20.92
C GLN A 148 -0.68 -25.07 -21.73
N ILE A 149 -0.90 -26.28 -22.24
CA ILE A 149 -0.22 -26.79 -23.42
C ILE A 149 -1.26 -27.20 -24.47
N SER A 150 -0.87 -27.07 -25.73
CA SER A 150 -1.57 -27.61 -26.90
C SER A 150 -0.54 -28.37 -27.71
N GLU A 151 -0.70 -29.67 -27.81
CA GLU A 151 0.28 -30.52 -28.50
C GLU A 151 -0.45 -31.47 -29.45
N SER A 152 0.15 -31.69 -30.63
CA SER A 152 -0.27 -32.73 -31.56
C SER A 152 0.95 -33.56 -31.92
N ARG A 153 0.82 -34.88 -31.74
CA ARG A 153 1.84 -35.86 -32.12
C ARG A 153 1.29 -36.73 -33.24
N GLN A 154 2.17 -37.03 -34.19
CA GLN A 154 1.88 -37.88 -35.34
C GLN A 154 2.55 -39.24 -35.11
N TYR A 155 1.89 -40.30 -35.57
CA TYR A 155 2.34 -41.69 -35.44
C TYR A 155 2.25 -42.39 -36.80
N ALA A 156 3.10 -43.38 -37.02
CA ALA A 156 3.16 -44.12 -38.27
C ALA A 156 2.09 -45.24 -38.32
N ASP A 157 0.81 -44.84 -38.36
CA ASP A 157 -0.36 -45.74 -38.43
C ASP A 157 -0.25 -46.93 -37.47
N LEU A 158 -0.01 -46.64 -36.20
CA LEU A 158 0.22 -47.67 -35.19
C LEU A 158 -1.08 -48.44 -34.92
N THR A 159 -0.97 -49.76 -34.71
CA THR A 159 -2.13 -50.60 -34.39
C THR A 159 -2.75 -50.19 -33.06
N VAL A 160 -4.09 -50.08 -33.03
CA VAL A 160 -4.82 -49.85 -31.77
C VAL A 160 -4.75 -51.10 -30.90
N PRO A 161 -4.29 -51.02 -29.63
CA PRO A 161 -4.24 -52.15 -28.72
C PRO A 161 -5.63 -52.76 -28.44
N SER A 162 -5.69 -54.09 -28.32
CA SER A 162 -6.94 -54.79 -27.96
C SER A 162 -7.27 -54.68 -26.47
N ALA A 163 -6.25 -54.65 -25.61
CA ALA A 163 -6.36 -54.37 -24.19
C ALA A 163 -6.15 -52.87 -23.91
N ASP A 164 -6.68 -52.39 -22.79
CA ASP A 164 -6.43 -51.03 -22.32
C ASP A 164 -4.93 -50.80 -22.06
N THR A 165 -4.33 -49.91 -22.86
CA THR A 165 -2.89 -49.68 -22.89
C THR A 165 -2.62 -48.19 -22.98
N VAL A 166 -1.77 -47.68 -22.08
CA VAL A 166 -1.23 -46.32 -22.20
C VAL A 166 -0.27 -46.29 -23.39
N VAL A 167 -0.58 -45.50 -24.41
CA VAL A 167 0.24 -45.37 -25.63
C VAL A 167 1.06 -44.09 -25.67
N ASP A 168 0.65 -43.07 -24.91
CA ASP A 168 1.42 -41.84 -24.76
C ASP A 168 1.08 -41.14 -23.42
N THR A 169 1.92 -40.19 -23.02
CA THR A 169 1.68 -39.31 -21.87
C THR A 169 2.10 -37.89 -22.21
N PHE A 170 1.23 -36.94 -21.86
CA PHE A 170 1.45 -35.50 -21.96
C PHE A 170 1.52 -34.91 -20.56
N SER A 171 2.34 -33.89 -20.36
CA SER A 171 2.57 -33.31 -19.04
C SER A 171 2.51 -31.79 -19.08
N LEU A 172 1.88 -31.19 -18.08
CA LEU A 172 1.88 -29.75 -17.84
C LEU A 172 2.45 -29.50 -16.44
N ASP A 173 3.60 -28.82 -16.40
CA ASP A 173 4.14 -28.31 -15.14
C ASP A 173 3.45 -27.00 -14.77
N ILE A 174 2.98 -26.93 -13.53
CA ILE A 174 2.34 -25.74 -12.98
C ILE A 174 3.04 -25.32 -11.70
N THR A 175 3.16 -24.03 -11.49
CA THR A 175 3.67 -23.42 -10.26
C THR A 175 2.65 -22.44 -9.76
N ASN A 176 2.30 -22.47 -8.47
CA ASN A 176 1.47 -21.43 -7.87
C ASN A 176 2.28 -20.13 -7.80
N PRO A 177 1.96 -19.10 -8.59
CA PRO A 177 2.74 -17.86 -8.58
C PRO A 177 2.31 -16.93 -7.44
N ASP A 178 1.21 -17.23 -6.73
CA ASP A 178 0.79 -16.44 -5.58
C ASP A 178 1.77 -16.66 -4.42
N PRO A 179 2.45 -15.60 -3.94
CA PRO A 179 3.44 -15.73 -2.86
C PRO A 179 2.78 -15.79 -1.46
N CYS A 180 1.50 -15.49 -1.36
CA CYS A 180 0.77 -15.33 -0.10
C CYS A 180 -0.16 -16.50 0.20
N ARG A 181 -0.80 -17.06 -0.83
CA ARG A 181 -1.91 -18.00 -0.68
C ARG A 181 -1.71 -19.30 -1.42
N ALA A 182 -2.25 -20.35 -0.83
CA ALA A 182 -2.36 -21.62 -1.52
C ALA A 182 -3.47 -21.56 -2.58
N ALA A 183 -3.23 -22.20 -3.73
CA ALA A 183 -4.17 -22.23 -4.84
C ALA A 183 -4.94 -23.56 -4.88
N VAL A 184 -6.22 -23.52 -5.24
CA VAL A 184 -6.91 -24.71 -5.75
C VAL A 184 -6.55 -24.88 -7.23
N VAL A 185 -6.25 -26.11 -7.65
CA VAL A 185 -5.91 -26.43 -9.04
C VAL A 185 -7.09 -27.15 -9.70
N LEU A 186 -7.69 -26.53 -10.70
CA LEU A 186 -8.65 -27.15 -11.60
C LEU A 186 -7.95 -27.50 -12.92
N VAL A 187 -8.14 -28.72 -13.41
CA VAL A 187 -7.52 -29.18 -14.65
C VAL A 187 -8.60 -29.58 -15.64
N GLU A 188 -8.52 -29.00 -16.84
CA GLU A 188 -9.26 -29.41 -18.02
C GLU A 188 -8.34 -30.21 -18.94
N ARG A 189 -8.82 -31.36 -19.38
CA ARG A 189 -8.14 -32.26 -20.31
C ARG A 189 -9.01 -32.44 -21.52
N GLU A 190 -8.44 -32.21 -22.68
CA GLU A 190 -9.08 -32.40 -23.97
C GLU A 190 -8.20 -33.33 -24.79
N VAL A 191 -8.81 -34.37 -25.36
CA VAL A 191 -8.11 -35.38 -26.16
C VAL A 191 -8.87 -35.62 -27.44
N ASP A 192 -8.14 -35.63 -28.55
CA ASP A 192 -8.62 -36.00 -29.88
C ASP A 192 -7.66 -37.04 -30.46
N VAL A 193 -8.22 -38.17 -30.89
CA VAL A 193 -7.45 -39.29 -31.47
C VAL A 193 -8.02 -39.63 -32.84
N ASP A 194 -7.14 -39.63 -33.84
CA ASP A 194 -7.50 -39.96 -35.21
C ASP A 194 -7.32 -41.47 -35.41
N PHE A 195 -8.43 -42.14 -35.74
CA PHE A 195 -8.44 -43.56 -36.10
C PHE A 195 -8.67 -43.76 -37.59
N ASP A 196 -7.95 -44.73 -38.16
CA ASP A 196 -8.29 -45.35 -39.42
C ASP A 196 -8.91 -46.72 -39.15
N LEU A 197 -10.14 -46.90 -39.60
CA LEU A 197 -10.98 -48.05 -39.29
C LEU A 197 -11.37 -48.79 -40.58
N PRO A 198 -10.68 -49.90 -40.92
CA PRO A 198 -11.13 -50.81 -41.97
C PRO A 198 -12.58 -51.30 -41.75
N ALA A 199 -13.18 -51.87 -42.79
CA ALA A 199 -14.52 -52.45 -42.69
C ALA A 199 -14.56 -53.51 -41.56
N GLY A 200 -15.50 -53.37 -40.62
CA GLY A 200 -15.64 -54.25 -39.46
C GLY A 200 -14.72 -53.94 -38.27
N ALA A 201 -13.77 -53.00 -38.43
CA ALA A 201 -12.82 -52.61 -37.38
C ALA A 201 -13.46 -51.79 -36.26
N GLY A 202 -12.78 -51.71 -35.11
CA GLY A 202 -13.19 -50.86 -34.01
C GLY A 202 -12.00 -50.41 -33.17
N ALA A 203 -12.15 -49.25 -32.56
CA ALA A 203 -11.14 -48.63 -31.71
C ALA A 203 -11.82 -47.80 -30.62
N GLY A 204 -11.19 -47.74 -29.45
CA GLY A 204 -11.56 -46.82 -28.39
C GLY A 204 -10.34 -46.10 -27.84
N TYR A 205 -10.59 -44.95 -27.23
CA TYR A 205 -9.60 -44.26 -26.43
C TYR A 205 -10.21 -43.80 -25.11
N GLY A 206 -9.32 -43.59 -24.15
CA GLY A 206 -9.61 -43.11 -22.83
C GLY A 206 -8.46 -42.23 -22.33
N HIS A 207 -8.69 -41.62 -21.18
CA HIS A 207 -7.64 -40.96 -20.42
C HIS A 207 -7.95 -41.03 -18.94
N ASP A 208 -6.92 -40.98 -18.10
CA ASP A 208 -7.09 -40.88 -16.64
C ASP A 208 -7.89 -42.06 -16.03
N GLY A 209 -7.74 -43.25 -16.62
CA GLY A 209 -8.41 -44.48 -16.18
C GLY A 209 -9.89 -44.59 -16.58
N ASP A 210 -10.40 -43.71 -17.45
CA ASP A 210 -11.77 -43.75 -17.96
C ASP A 210 -11.82 -44.03 -19.47
N ASP A 211 -12.79 -44.84 -19.91
CA ASP A 211 -13.07 -45.14 -21.32
C ASP A 211 -13.96 -44.01 -21.88
N MET A 212 -13.36 -43.07 -22.60
CA MET A 212 -14.06 -41.86 -23.04
C MET A 212 -14.88 -42.06 -24.31
N TYR A 213 -14.36 -42.87 -25.23
CA TYR A 213 -14.95 -43.03 -26.55
C TYR A 213 -14.63 -44.40 -27.15
N TYR A 214 -15.63 -44.99 -27.81
CA TYR A 214 -15.46 -46.19 -28.63
C TYR A 214 -16.28 -46.06 -29.90
N MET A 215 -15.69 -46.44 -31.03
CA MET A 215 -16.36 -46.53 -32.31
C MET A 215 -16.06 -47.84 -33.01
N ARG A 216 -17.06 -48.33 -33.74
CA ARG A 216 -16.95 -49.51 -34.61
C ARG A 216 -17.43 -49.17 -36.01
N ASN A 217 -16.63 -49.51 -37.01
CA ASN A 217 -17.02 -49.47 -38.41
C ASN A 217 -17.90 -50.68 -38.73
N THR A 218 -19.21 -50.50 -38.78
CA THR A 218 -20.16 -51.54 -39.23
C THR A 218 -20.43 -51.50 -40.73
N GLY A 219 -19.77 -50.60 -41.46
CA GLY A 219 -19.87 -50.47 -42.91
C GLY A 219 -18.96 -51.44 -43.66
N SER A 220 -19.03 -51.38 -45.00
CA SER A 220 -18.24 -52.21 -45.91
C SER A 220 -17.01 -51.51 -46.50
N SER A 221 -16.80 -50.23 -46.18
CA SER A 221 -15.63 -49.43 -46.62
C SER A 221 -14.82 -48.97 -45.42
N ALA A 222 -13.54 -48.65 -45.62
CA ALA A 222 -12.73 -48.04 -44.59
C ALA A 222 -13.26 -46.63 -44.25
N MET A 223 -13.15 -46.23 -42.98
CA MET A 223 -13.31 -44.85 -42.54
C MET A 223 -11.93 -44.35 -42.12
N THR A 224 -11.50 -43.19 -42.63
CA THR A 224 -10.16 -42.65 -42.40
C THR A 224 -10.23 -41.36 -41.60
N ASN A 225 -9.24 -41.11 -40.74
CA ASN A 225 -9.18 -39.97 -39.83
C ASN A 225 -10.49 -39.75 -39.08
N VAL A 226 -11.08 -40.83 -38.58
CA VAL A 226 -12.28 -40.73 -37.74
C VAL A 226 -11.84 -40.33 -36.36
N HIS A 227 -12.36 -39.20 -35.89
CA HIS A 227 -11.90 -38.62 -34.65
C HIS A 227 -13.07 -38.00 -33.89
N THR A 228 -12.91 -37.88 -32.58
CA THR A 228 -13.83 -37.14 -31.72
C THR A 228 -13.03 -36.52 -30.61
N GLN A 229 -13.42 -35.33 -30.20
CA GLN A 229 -12.76 -34.59 -29.16
C GLN A 229 -13.56 -34.71 -27.86
N THR A 230 -12.94 -35.26 -26.82
CA THR A 230 -13.56 -35.43 -25.50
C THR A 230 -12.86 -34.56 -24.46
N THR A 231 -13.65 -34.02 -23.52
CA THR A 231 -13.16 -33.12 -22.48
C THR A 231 -13.55 -33.60 -21.09
N LYS A 232 -12.63 -33.50 -20.12
CA LYS A 232 -12.86 -33.76 -18.69
C LYS A 232 -12.33 -32.60 -17.86
N LEU A 233 -13.15 -32.09 -16.94
CA LEU A 233 -12.77 -31.07 -15.96
C LEU A 233 -12.88 -31.65 -14.55
N TYR A 234 -11.84 -31.50 -13.75
CA TYR A 234 -11.86 -31.94 -12.35
C TYR A 234 -10.88 -31.16 -11.48
N ARG A 235 -11.02 -31.31 -10.16
CA ARG A 235 -10.09 -30.77 -9.17
C ARG A 235 -8.87 -31.70 -9.07
N PHE A 236 -7.72 -31.25 -9.58
CA PHE A 236 -6.49 -32.05 -9.61
C PHE A 236 -5.82 -32.15 -8.24
N ALA A 237 -5.72 -31.02 -7.52
CA ALA A 237 -5.13 -30.96 -6.19
C ALA A 237 -6.06 -30.24 -5.21
N ALA A 238 -6.02 -30.67 -3.95
CA ALA A 238 -6.78 -30.01 -2.90
C ALA A 238 -6.28 -28.58 -2.66
N SER A 239 -4.96 -28.39 -2.67
CA SER A 239 -4.29 -27.11 -2.44
C SER A 239 -2.83 -27.20 -2.90
N LEU A 240 -2.34 -26.17 -3.59
CA LEU A 240 -0.94 -26.00 -3.98
C LEU A 240 -0.38 -24.81 -3.21
N ALA A 241 0.57 -25.04 -2.31
CA ALA A 241 1.13 -24.00 -1.45
C ALA A 241 1.76 -22.84 -2.25
N PRO A 242 1.93 -21.64 -1.65
CA PRO A 242 2.64 -20.52 -2.29
C PRO A 242 4.00 -20.95 -2.86
N GLY A 243 4.25 -20.62 -4.14
CA GLY A 243 5.50 -20.96 -4.83
C GLY A 243 5.74 -22.46 -5.12
N ALA A 244 4.84 -23.35 -4.70
CA ALA A 244 4.99 -24.79 -4.95
C ALA A 244 4.64 -25.14 -6.40
N SER A 245 5.30 -26.19 -6.92
CA SER A 245 5.06 -26.73 -8.26
C SER A 245 4.48 -28.14 -8.21
N THR A 246 3.75 -28.51 -9.24
CA THR A 246 3.29 -29.88 -9.48
C THR A 246 3.19 -30.15 -10.97
N THR A 247 3.23 -31.42 -11.35
CA THR A 247 3.11 -31.86 -12.75
C THR A 247 1.77 -32.57 -12.94
N VAL A 248 0.98 -32.08 -13.88
CA VAL A 248 -0.25 -32.74 -14.31
C VAL A 248 0.09 -33.70 -15.43
N ASN A 249 -0.01 -35.00 -15.18
CA ASN A 249 0.20 -36.04 -16.20
C ASN A 249 -1.13 -36.48 -16.82
N LEU A 250 -1.18 -36.51 -18.15
CA LEU A 250 -2.30 -36.98 -18.96
C LEU A 250 -1.87 -38.23 -19.73
N PRO A 251 -2.04 -39.44 -19.15
CA PRO A 251 -1.85 -40.67 -19.89
C PRO A 251 -3.00 -40.85 -20.87
N ILE A 252 -2.68 -41.20 -22.11
CA ILE A 252 -3.64 -41.53 -23.16
C ILE A 252 -3.69 -43.04 -23.31
N ASN A 253 -4.89 -43.57 -23.11
CA ASN A 253 -5.19 -44.99 -23.17
C ASN A 253 -5.86 -45.30 -24.50
N LEU A 254 -5.40 -46.33 -25.20
CA LEU A 254 -6.11 -46.90 -26.34
C LEU A 254 -6.54 -48.32 -26.00
N SER A 255 -7.72 -48.72 -26.47
CA SER A 255 -8.29 -50.01 -26.13
C SER A 255 -9.22 -50.52 -27.23
N ARG A 256 -9.64 -51.79 -27.11
CA ARG A 256 -10.66 -52.43 -27.96
C ARG A 256 -10.35 -52.39 -29.46
N GLY A 257 -9.07 -52.28 -29.81
CA GLY A 257 -8.57 -52.40 -31.18
C GLY A 257 -8.95 -53.74 -31.78
N SER A 258 -9.58 -53.70 -32.96
CA SER A 258 -10.03 -54.90 -33.68
C SER A 258 -10.09 -54.63 -35.19
N GLY A 259 -10.07 -55.69 -36.00
CA GLY A 259 -10.24 -55.59 -37.46
C GLY A 259 -9.18 -54.77 -38.19
N GLY A 260 -7.98 -54.64 -37.62
CA GLY A 260 -6.88 -53.88 -38.22
C GLY A 260 -6.97 -52.36 -38.02
N ALA A 261 -7.71 -51.89 -37.01
CA ALA A 261 -7.75 -50.47 -36.65
C ALA A 261 -6.35 -49.91 -36.32
N THR A 262 -6.06 -48.73 -36.84
CA THR A 262 -4.83 -47.97 -36.59
C THR A 262 -5.14 -46.56 -36.09
N TYR A 263 -4.15 -45.90 -35.50
CA TYR A 263 -4.20 -44.48 -35.16
C TYR A 263 -2.95 -43.76 -35.68
N ASN A 264 -3.11 -42.51 -36.08
CA ASN A 264 -2.05 -41.75 -36.73
C ASN A 264 -1.79 -40.38 -36.08
N ARG A 265 -2.69 -39.91 -35.21
CA ARG A 265 -2.54 -38.66 -34.49
C ARG A 265 -3.20 -38.71 -33.12
N ILE A 266 -2.53 -38.07 -32.16
CA ILE A 266 -3.10 -37.72 -30.87
C ILE A 266 -2.88 -36.21 -30.68
N GLN A 267 -3.97 -35.48 -30.48
CA GLN A 267 -3.97 -34.07 -30.17
C GLN A 267 -4.54 -33.86 -28.77
N VAL A 268 -3.88 -33.04 -27.97
CA VAL A 268 -4.31 -32.73 -26.61
C VAL A 268 -4.31 -31.24 -26.32
N PHE A 269 -5.24 -30.82 -25.47
CA PHE A 269 -5.16 -29.55 -24.77
C PHE A 269 -5.23 -29.85 -23.27
N LEU A 270 -4.19 -29.48 -22.55
CA LEU A 270 -4.12 -29.62 -21.10
C LEU A 270 -4.07 -28.22 -20.50
N ARG A 271 -5.12 -27.84 -19.77
CA ARG A 271 -5.30 -26.49 -19.22
C ARG A 271 -5.44 -26.61 -17.71
N ALA A 272 -4.76 -25.73 -16.98
CA ALA A 272 -4.87 -25.64 -15.53
C ALA A 272 -5.24 -24.22 -15.11
N ILE A 273 -6.27 -24.12 -14.27
CA ILE A 273 -6.72 -22.88 -13.65
C ILE A 273 -6.36 -22.97 -12.16
N LEU A 274 -5.52 -22.05 -11.70
CA LEU A 274 -5.15 -21.90 -10.29
C LEU A 274 -5.95 -20.74 -9.70
N ILE A 275 -6.65 -21.00 -8.59
CA ILE A 275 -7.48 -20.02 -7.90
C ILE A 275 -6.97 -19.87 -6.47
N SER A 276 -6.44 -18.69 -6.14
CA SER A 276 -5.96 -18.32 -4.81
C SER A 276 -6.87 -17.23 -4.25
N LEU A 277 -7.65 -17.52 -3.20
CA LEU A 277 -8.63 -16.61 -2.59
C LEU A 277 -8.29 -16.33 -1.13
#